data_AF-X1KKE6-F1
#
_entry.id   AF-X1KKE6-F1
#
_cell.length_a   1.000
_cell.length_b   1.000
_cell.length_c   1.000
_cell.angle_alpha   90.00
_cell.angle_beta   90.00
_cell.angle_gamma   90.00
#
_symmetry.space_group_name_H-M   'P 1'
#
loop_
_entity.id
_entity.type
_entity.pdbx_description
1 polymer ?
#
loop_
_entity_poly.entity_id
_entity_poly.type
_entity_poly.pdbx_seq_one_letter_code
_entity_poly.pdbx_strand_id
1 'polypeptide(L)' 'MGTFGVDEVTLLPQVVQAVIDTVDIPLCLDSANPEALEAALKVYKGKPLINSVT' A
#
# COMPACT_ATOMS: atom_id res chain seq x y z
N MET A 1 -6.16 8.21 6.18
CA MET A 1 -6.66 9.55 5.76
C MET A 1 -6.78 9.56 4.24
N GLY A 2 -8.00 9.43 3.69
CA GLY A 2 -8.21 9.43 2.24
C GLY A 2 -7.99 10.82 1.66
N THR A 3 -7.00 10.97 0.79
CA THR A 3 -6.73 12.23 0.09
C THR A 3 -7.69 12.37 -1.08
N PHE A 4 -8.63 13.30 -0.98
CA PHE A 4 -9.57 13.62 -2.04
C PHE A 4 -8.82 14.06 -3.32
N GLY A 5 -8.88 13.23 -4.36
CA GLY A 5 -8.30 13.54 -5.68
C GLY A 5 -7.01 12.81 -6.05
N VAL A 6 -6.54 11.86 -5.23
CA VAL A 6 -5.36 11.03 -5.54
C VAL A 6 -5.82 9.64 -5.93
N ASP A 7 -5.34 9.16 -7.08
CA ASP A 7 -5.56 7.78 -7.51
C ASP A 7 -4.70 6.82 -6.66
N GLU A 8 -5.23 6.41 -5.51
CA GLU A 8 -4.57 5.49 -4.59
C GLU A 8 -4.20 4.16 -5.26
N VAL A 9 -4.93 3.74 -6.31
CA VAL A 9 -4.68 2.48 -7.02
C VAL A 9 -3.36 2.51 -7.77
N THR A 10 -2.98 3.67 -8.32
CA THR A 10 -1.70 3.84 -9.02
C THR A 10 -0.59 4.35 -8.12
N LEU A 11 -0.92 5.14 -7.08
CA LEU A 11 0.06 5.78 -6.22
C LEU A 11 0.57 4.85 -5.11
N LEU A 12 -0.32 4.09 -4.47
CA LEU A 12 0.03 3.22 -3.35
C LEU A 12 1.10 2.16 -3.72
N PRO A 13 1.01 1.46 -4.88
CA PRO A 13 2.05 0.52 -5.29
C PRO A 13 3.42 1.19 -5.51
N GLN A 14 3.44 2.40 -6.08
CA GLN A 14 4.68 3.14 -6.32
C GLN A 14 5.37 3.53 -5.01
N VAL A 15 4.59 4.01 -4.04
CA VAL A 15 5.09 4.34 -2.70
C VAL A 15 5.61 3.08 -2.02
N VAL A 16 4.86 1.99 -2.07
CA VAL A 16 5.26 0.71 -1.47
C VAL A 16 6.57 0.19 -2.05
N GLN A 17 6.75 0.27 -3.38
CA GLN A 17 7.98 -0.14 -4.05
C GLN A 17 9.17 0.74 -3.63
N ALA A 18 8.99 2.07 -3.58
CA ALA A 18 10.05 2.98 -3.16
C ALA A 18 10.48 2.73 -1.70
N VAL A 19 9.53 2.44 -0.82
CA VAL A 19 9.81 2.20 0.60
C VAL A 19 10.45 0.83 0.81
N ILE A 20 9.97 -0.23 0.17
CA ILE A 20 10.56 -1.58 0.33
C ILE A 20 11.98 -1.67 -0.21
N ASP A 21 12.33 -0.86 -1.21
CA ASP A 21 13.71 -0.75 -1.70
C ASP A 21 14.64 -0.03 -0.70
N THR A 22 14.06 0.71 0.26
CA THR A 22 14.80 1.50 1.25
C THR A 22 14.84 0.86 2.64
N VAL A 23 13.85 0.01 2.98
CA VAL A 23 13.71 -0.57 4.32
C VAL A 23 13.48 -2.09 4.28
N ASP A 24 14.17 -2.82 5.15
CA ASP A 24 14.04 -4.27 5.30
C ASP A 24 12.96 -4.70 6.32
N ILE A 25 12.10 -3.78 6.76
CA ILE A 25 11.05 -4.05 7.76
C ILE A 25 9.66 -4.19 7.12
N PRO A 26 8.74 -4.95 7.74
CA PRO A 26 7.38 -5.08 7.24
C PRO A 26 6.65 -3.74 7.18
N LEU A 27 5.98 -3.46 6.05
CA LEU A 27 5.16 -2.26 5.86
C LEU A 27 3.71 -2.47 6.32
N CYS A 28 3.15 -1.41 6.92
CA CYS A 28 1.74 -1.31 7.26
C CYS A 28 1.01 -0.53 6.16
N LEU A 29 0.08 -1.17 5.45
CA LEU A 29 -0.76 -0.54 4.43
C LEU A 29 -2.06 -0.06 5.10
N ASP A 30 -2.23 1.27 5.14
CA ASP A 30 -3.44 1.95 5.64
C ASP A 30 -4.19 2.58 4.47
N SER A 31 -5.08 1.82 3.85
CA SER A 31 -6.04 2.32 2.86
C SER A 31 -7.39 1.63 3.05
N ALA A 32 -8.46 2.40 2.86
CA ALA A 32 -9.84 1.90 2.87
C ALA A 32 -10.30 1.43 1.48
N ASN A 33 -9.46 1.58 0.45
CA ASN A 33 -9.78 1.17 -0.92
C ASN A 33 -9.22 -0.25 -1.20
N PRO A 34 -10.09 -1.26 -1.39
CA PRO A 34 -9.67 -2.63 -1.68
C PRO A 34 -8.83 -2.75 -2.95
N GLU A 35 -9.12 -1.96 -3.99
CA GLU A 35 -8.40 -2.00 -5.26
C GLU A 35 -6.96 -1.49 -5.10
N ALA A 36 -6.78 -0.43 -4.30
CA ALA A 36 -5.45 0.10 -3.98
C ALA A 36 -4.65 -0.90 -3.15
N LEU A 37 -5.27 -1.54 -2.16
CA LEU A 37 -4.65 -2.61 -1.39
C LEU A 37 -4.24 -3.78 -2.29
N GLU A 38 -5.11 -4.22 -3.20
CA GLU A 38 -4.78 -5.31 -4.13
C GLU A 38 -3.58 -4.95 -5.03
N ALA A 39 -3.56 -3.73 -5.58
CA ALA A 39 -2.45 -3.26 -6.41
C ALA A 39 -1.14 -3.18 -5.60
N ALA A 40 -1.19 -2.71 -4.36
CA ALA A 40 -0.03 -2.63 -3.47
C ALA A 40 0.47 -4.02 -3.04
N LEU A 41 -0.44 -4.96 -2.77
CA LEU A 41 -0.11 -6.35 -2.43
C LEU A 41 0.57 -7.10 -3.58
N LYS A 42 0.26 -6.77 -4.84
CA LYS A 42 0.91 -7.37 -6.02
C LYS A 42 2.38 -7.01 -6.14
N VAL A 43 2.78 -5.81 -5.71
CA VAL A 43 4.19 -5.36 -5.76
C VAL A 43 4.95 -5.68 -4.48
N TYR A 44 4.25 -5.82 -3.35
CA TYR A 44 4.88 -6.05 -2.06
C TYR A 44 5.46 -7.46 -1.94
N LYS A 45 6.78 -7.54 -1.66
CA LYS A 45 7.48 -8.82 -1.44
C LYS A 45 7.56 -9.14 0.04
N GLY A 46 6.56 -9.85 0.57
CA GLY A 46 6.55 -10.32 1.96
C GLY A 46 5.14 -10.40 2.54
N LYS A 47 5.05 -10.37 3.87
CA LYS A 47 3.76 -10.26 4.58
C LYS A 47 3.58 -8.82 5.08
N PRO A 48 2.70 -8.02 4.45
CA PRO A 48 2.38 -6.68 4.94
C PRO A 48 1.34 -6.76 6.05
N LEU A 49 1.27 -5.73 6.87
CA LEU A 49 0.19 -5.54 7.83
C LEU A 49 -0.87 -4.66 7.19
N ILE A 50 -2.12 -5.13 7.11
CA ILE A 50 -3.24 -4.33 6.58
C ILE A 50 -3.96 -3.73 7.78
N ASN A 51 -4.11 -2.41 7.80
CA ASN A 51 -4.79 -1.71 8.87
C ASN A 51 -5.63 -0.56 8.27
N SER A 52 -6.92 -0.69 8.01
CA SER A 52 -7.90 -1.70 8.48
C SER A 52 -8.74 -2.28 7.35
N VAL A 53 -9.49 -3.34 7.64
CA VAL A 53 -10.51 -3.94 6.76
C VAL A 53 -11.91 -3.55 7.27
N THR A 54 -12.93 -3.52 6.40
CA THR A 54 -14.35 -3.39 6.78
C THR A 54 -15.21 -4.46 6.12
#